data_AF-A0A3D4JV85-F1
#
_entry.id   AF-A0A3D4JV85-F1
#
_cell.length_a   1.000
_cell.length_b   1.000
_cell.length_c   1.000
_cell.angle_alpha   90.00
_cell.angle_beta   90.00
_cell.angle_gamma   90.00
#
_symmetry.space_group_name_H-M   'P 1'
#
loop_
_entity.id
_entity.type
_entity.pdbx_description
1 polymer ?
#
loop_
_entity_poly.entity_id
_entity_poly.type
_entity_poly.pdbx_seq_one_letter_code
_entity_poly.pdbx_strand_id
1 'polypeptide(L)' 'VNNILKPNKADQNLKSYDKSTILKILDYQKKYNLNNTELAIKFKMSRNTVGKWKKIFF' A
#
# COMPACT_ATOMS: atom_id res chain seq x y z
N VAL A 1 -35.67 -1.09 16.46
CA VAL A 1 -35.35 -1.24 15.02
C VAL A 1 -34.01 -0.55 14.74
N ASN A 2 -32.91 -1.23 15.04
CA ASN A 2 -31.57 -0.63 14.98
C ASN A 2 -30.84 -1.23 13.80
N ASN A 3 -30.49 -0.40 12.81
CA ASN A 3 -29.27 -0.54 12.03
C ASN A 3 -29.04 0.77 11.27
N ILE A 4 -28.38 1.70 11.97
CA ILE A 4 -27.80 2.90 11.38
C ILE A 4 -26.73 2.43 10.38
N LEU A 5 -26.93 2.86 9.13
CA LEU A 5 -26.12 2.59 7.95
C LEU A 5 -24.61 2.60 8.27
N LYS A 6 -23.95 1.45 8.13
CA LYS A 6 -22.50 1.37 8.06
C LYS A 6 -22.06 2.11 6.79
N PRO A 7 -21.10 3.06 6.84
CA PRO A 7 -20.64 3.71 5.63
C PRO A 7 -19.96 2.65 4.76
N ASN A 8 -20.47 2.50 3.53
CA ASN A 8 -19.88 1.70 2.47
C ASN A 8 -18.46 2.22 2.20
N LYS A 9 -17.46 1.61 2.84
CA LYS A 9 -16.04 1.97 2.69
C LYS A 9 -15.45 1.26 1.46
N ALA A 10 -16.16 1.33 0.33
CA ALA A 10 -15.86 0.59 -0.88
C ALA A 10 -15.17 1.43 -1.97
N ASP A 11 -14.85 2.69 -1.69
CA ASP A 11 -14.03 3.53 -2.60
C ASP A 11 -12.57 3.59 -2.14
N GLN A 12 -12.03 2.45 -1.70
CA GLN A 12 -10.58 2.30 -1.69
C GLN A 12 -10.17 2.28 -3.15
N ASN A 13 -9.84 3.45 -3.70
CA ASN A 13 -9.19 3.62 -4.99
C ASN A 13 -8.03 2.62 -5.10
N LEU A 14 -8.33 1.42 -5.62
CA LEU A 14 -7.39 0.35 -5.86
C LEU A 14 -6.52 0.85 -7.00
N LYS A 15 -5.50 1.63 -6.66
CA LYS A 15 -4.43 1.95 -7.59
C LYS A 15 -3.87 0.60 -8.04
N SER A 16 -4.19 0.24 -9.27
CA SER A 16 -3.57 -0.91 -9.92
C SER A 16 -2.13 -0.51 -10.20
N TYR A 17 -1.23 -0.97 -9.34
CA TYR A 17 0.19 -0.76 -9.54
C TYR A 17 0.73 -1.89 -10.41
N ASP A 18 1.24 -1.56 -11.58
CA ASP A 18 1.95 -2.53 -12.41
C ASP A 18 3.19 -3.04 -11.69
N LYS A 19 3.61 -4.27 -12.02
CA LYS A 19 4.80 -4.91 -11.46
C LYS A 19 6.04 -4.00 -11.48
N SER A 20 6.27 -3.30 -12.59
CA SER A 20 7.39 -2.36 -12.74
C SER A 20 7.34 -1.22 -11.71
N THR A 21 6.16 -0.65 -11.49
CA THR A 21 5.95 0.42 -10.50
C THR A 21 6.15 -0.09 -9.08
N ILE A 22 5.66 -1.28 -8.77
CA ILE A 22 5.88 -1.91 -7.46
C ILE A 22 7.37 -2.10 -7.19
N LEU A 23 8.11 -2.65 -8.16
CA LEU A 23 9.55 -2.87 -8.03
C LEU A 23 10.31 -1.56 -7.86
N LYS A 24 9.95 -0.50 -8.61
CA LYS A 24 10.54 0.83 -8.43
C LYS A 24 10.29 1.41 -7.03
N ILE A 25 9.09 1.21 -6.47
CA ILE A 25 8.75 1.66 -5.12
C ILE A 25 9.55 0.88 -4.06
N LEU A 26 9.70 -0.44 -4.24
CA LEU A 26 10.50 -1.28 -3.33
C LEU A 26 12.01 -0.98 -3.45
N ASP A 27 12.49 -0.65 -4.64
CA ASP A 27 13.88 -0.21 -4.85
C ASP A 27 14.12 1.15 -4.20
N TYR A 28 13.17 2.08 -4.32
CA TYR A 28 13.19 3.34 -3.58
C TYR A 28 13.28 3.12 -2.07
N GLN A 29 12.55 2.13 -1.53
CA GLN A 29 12.66 1.78 -0.11
C GLN A 29 14.10 1.42 0.29
N LYS A 30 14.77 0.57 -0.50
CA LYS A 30 16.15 0.14 -0.24
C LYS A 30 17.14 1.28 -0.42
N LYS A 31 17.01 2.06 -1.50
CA LYS A 31 17.88 3.20 -1.81
C LYS A 31 17.92 4.25 -0.71
N TYR A 32 16.81 4.46 -0.02
CA TYR A 32 16.68 5.46 1.05
C TYR A 32 16.57 4.84 2.44
N ASN A 33 16.79 3.53 2.60
CA ASN A 33 16.70 2.80 3.88
C ASN A 33 15.39 3.05 4.66
N LEU A 34 14.27 3.16 3.96
CA LEU A 34 12.98 3.47 4.57
C LEU A 34 12.32 2.23 5.18
N ASN A 35 11.67 2.41 6.33
CA ASN A 35 10.80 1.37 6.86
C ASN A 35 9.44 1.33 6.12
N ASN A 36 8.65 0.27 6.36
CA ASN A 36 7.39 0.07 5.65
C ASN A 36 6.36 1.18 5.94
N THR A 37 6.43 1.83 7.11
CA THR A 37 5.52 2.92 7.49
C THR A 37 5.88 4.21 6.76
N GLU A 38 7.16 4.57 6.72
CA GLU A 38 7.66 5.76 6.02
C GLU A 38 7.39 5.69 4.51
N LEU A 39 7.68 4.53 3.91
CA LEU A 39 7.38 4.30 2.49
C LEU A 39 5.88 4.39 2.22
N ALA A 40 5.06 3.80 3.09
CA ALA A 40 3.61 3.83 3.00
C ALA A 40 3.05 5.26 3.08
N ILE A 41 3.55 6.08 4.00
CA ILE A 41 3.19 7.50 4.12
C ILE A 41 3.57 8.25 2.84
N LYS A 42 4.79 8.06 2.33
CA LYS A 42 5.29 8.74 1.13
C LYS A 42 4.43 8.46 -0.10
N PHE A 43 4.02 7.22 -0.30
CA PHE A 43 3.21 6.80 -1.45
C PHE A 43 1.70 6.75 -1.18
N LYS A 44 1.26 7.26 -0.02
CA LYS A 44 -0.15 7.29 0.42
C LYS A 44 -0.82 5.92 0.28
N MET A 45 -0.17 4.90 0.81
CA MET A 45 -0.66 3.52 0.81
C MET A 45 -0.57 2.88 2.18
N SER A 46 -1.11 1.68 2.34
CA SER A 46 -1.03 1.00 3.63
C SER A 46 0.32 0.29 3.79
N ARG A 47 0.87 0.28 5.01
CA ARG A 47 2.06 -0.55 5.35
C ARG A 47 1.85 -2.03 5.04
N ASN A 48 0.60 -2.49 5.07
CA ASN A 48 0.21 -3.86 4.76
C ASN A 48 0.36 -4.14 3.26
N THR A 49 0.08 -3.16 2.39
CA THR A 49 0.30 -3.25 0.94
C THR A 49 1.79 -3.42 0.66
N VAL A 50 2.65 -2.60 1.28
CA VAL A 50 4.12 -2.73 1.16
C VAL A 50 4.58 -4.10 1.65
N GLY A 51 4.07 -4.58 2.79
CA GLY A 51 4.37 -5.91 3.30
C GLY A 51 3.95 -7.04 2.37
N LYS A 52 2.77 -6.96 1.75
CA LYS A 52 2.30 -7.92 0.74
C LYS A 52 3.20 -7.92 -0.49
N TRP A 53 3.58 -6.75 -0.99
CA TRP A 53 4.49 -6.64 -2.13
C TRP A 53 5.85 -7.26 -1.84
N LYS A 54 6.41 -7.01 -0.64
CA LYS A 54 7.66 -7.64 -0.24
C LYS A 54 7.54 -9.16 -0.29
N LYS A 55 6.46 -9.76 0.23
CA LYS A 55 6.22 -11.23 0.17
C LYS A 55 5.99 -11.81 -1.23
N ILE A 56 5.50 -11.00 -2.17
CA ILE A 56 5.20 -11.45 -3.55
C ILE A 56 6.45 -11.38 -4.42
N PHE A 57 7.31 -10.39 -4.18
CA PHE A 57 8.50 -10.11 -4.98
C PHE A 57 9.83 -10.52 -4.32
N PHE A 58 9.81 -10.87 -3.03
CA PHE A 58 10.94 -11.37 -2.23
C PHE A 58 10.48 -12.51 -1.32
#